data_AF-A0A368KL60-F1
#
_entry.id   AF-A0A368KL60-F1
#
_cell.length_a   1.000
_cell.length_b   1.000
_cell.length_c   1.000
_cell.angle_alpha   90.00
_cell.angle_beta   90.00
_cell.angle_gamma   90.00
#
_symmetry.space_group_name_H-M   'P 1'
#
loop_
_entity.id
_entity.type
_entity.pdbx_description
1 polymer ?
#
loop_
_entity_poly.entity_id
_entity_poly.type
_entity_poly.pdbx_seq_one_letter_code
_entity_poly.pdbx_strand_id
1 'polypeptide(L)'
;MLIVGKQCSGCPLQEKNSQNHFSHGFVLQVAAFSFLQLCLTTTMPTFQFWMILAFAFLLGTSLGCQGNSQPSCHVPAEQLLLRASGACLATIVKLEEHDDRPFDGEHWLEAWLEVEQGTGEIPQSLYLMIELGGKRPAELRQQQEENLQTMVLRHDSLKVGERHWFVFSSVEDLAKYPSGIVGWWRYDDRNVPNEIVAAIDHDSFADHPQWDEQRDVIYTWWQNGDKLNVRVREAGSTAASSFLFGKTFLGQGLSLTLAHAPFRYEIEPLSSPQACHVQVEMIETLPSENEFDLPAGNYHFLKAYDLDTGKLATISISSTDNIPLRQAFRQYDLARGEPTVAIDYQRMDTGGIAVGSDSPQWYRRIIRKYEAGKLKSEETFRHLHIKTGLEHSDSLSDWGPVSQ
;
A
#
# COMPACT_ATOMS: atom_id res chain seq x y z
N MET A 1 -1.37 18.16 -47.67
CA MET A 1 -2.19 16.94 -47.58
C MET A 1 -3.27 17.21 -46.54
N LEU A 2 -4.53 17.26 -46.99
CA LEU A 2 -5.72 17.66 -46.23
C LEU A 2 -6.22 16.50 -45.36
N ILE A 3 -6.41 16.70 -44.05
CA ILE A 3 -7.38 16.00 -43.18
C ILE A 3 -7.74 17.01 -42.06
N VAL A 4 -8.79 17.82 -42.21
CA VAL A 4 -10.19 17.63 -41.74
C VAL A 4 -10.31 17.26 -40.26
N GLY A 5 -10.83 18.19 -39.48
CA GLY A 5 -11.05 18.05 -38.04
C GLY A 5 -12.31 17.29 -37.66
N LYS A 6 -12.43 17.01 -36.36
CA LYS A 6 -13.68 16.62 -35.70
C LYS A 6 -13.71 17.21 -34.30
N GLN A 7 -14.50 18.27 -34.11
CA GLN A 7 -14.99 18.71 -32.81
C GLN A 7 -16.10 17.74 -32.39
N CYS A 8 -16.03 17.22 -31.17
CA CYS A 8 -17.18 16.62 -30.51
C CYS A 8 -17.66 17.55 -29.38
N SER A 9 -18.89 18.00 -29.58
CA SER A 9 -19.76 18.75 -28.68
C SER A 9 -20.12 17.97 -27.42
N GLY A 10 -20.33 18.71 -26.34
CA GLY A 10 -20.59 18.20 -25.00
C GLY A 10 -21.92 17.46 -24.78
N CYS A 11 -22.05 16.95 -23.57
CA CYS A 11 -23.30 16.52 -22.96
C CYS A 11 -23.36 17.05 -21.51
N PRO A 12 -24.55 17.46 -21.03
CA PRO A 12 -24.72 18.18 -19.77
C PRO A 12 -24.77 17.24 -18.57
N LEU A 13 -24.19 17.70 -17.45
CA LEU A 13 -24.38 17.13 -16.13
C LEU A 13 -25.84 17.35 -15.68
N GLN A 14 -26.58 16.25 -15.53
CA GLN A 14 -27.87 16.23 -14.85
C GLN A 14 -27.65 15.98 -13.36
N GLU A 15 -27.99 16.97 -12.54
CA GLU A 15 -28.17 16.82 -11.09
C GLU A 15 -29.29 15.81 -10.80
N LYS A 16 -28.99 14.80 -9.98
CA LYS A 16 -30.01 14.00 -9.29
C LYS A 16 -29.93 14.26 -7.80
N ASN A 17 -30.88 15.09 -7.35
CA ASN A 17 -31.41 15.09 -5.99
C ASN A 17 -31.94 13.70 -5.63
N SER A 18 -31.47 13.12 -4.52
CA SER A 18 -32.19 12.05 -3.83
C SER A 18 -32.47 12.46 -2.39
N GLN A 19 -33.76 12.68 -2.14
CA GLN A 19 -34.35 12.98 -0.85
C GLN A 19 -34.40 11.74 0.06
N ASN A 20 -34.36 12.05 1.35
CA ASN A 20 -34.60 11.18 2.49
C ASN A 20 -35.86 10.30 2.37
N HIS A 21 -35.72 9.01 2.71
CA HIS A 21 -36.83 8.19 3.20
C HIS A 21 -36.42 7.50 4.50
N PHE A 22 -36.90 8.05 5.61
CA PHE A 22 -36.98 7.39 6.92
C PHE A 22 -38.18 6.42 6.89
N SER A 23 -37.95 5.13 7.14
CA SER A 23 -39.02 4.13 7.29
C SER A 23 -39.29 3.83 8.76
N HIS A 24 -40.54 4.09 9.16
CA HIS A 24 -41.17 3.67 10.41
C HIS A 24 -41.13 2.14 10.58
N GLY A 25 -40.46 1.67 11.64
CA GLY A 25 -40.39 0.24 11.94
C GLY A 25 -40.28 -0.11 13.44
N PHE A 26 -40.65 0.80 14.35
CA PHE A 26 -40.36 0.62 15.79
C PHE A 26 -41.58 0.62 16.74
N VAL A 27 -42.81 0.68 16.22
CA VAL A 27 -44.02 0.86 17.08
C VAL A 27 -44.80 -0.44 17.34
N LEU A 28 -44.49 -1.56 16.68
CA LEU A 28 -45.29 -2.79 16.86
C LEU A 28 -44.81 -3.76 17.96
N GLN A 29 -43.63 -3.59 18.56
CA GLN A 29 -43.12 -4.55 19.54
C GLN A 29 -43.56 -4.31 21.00
N VAL A 30 -44.03 -3.11 21.34
CA VAL A 30 -44.41 -2.79 22.74
C VAL A 30 -45.84 -3.28 23.07
N ALA A 31 -46.70 -3.49 22.06
CA ALA A 31 -48.09 -3.92 22.29
C ALA A 31 -48.24 -5.41 22.65
N ALA A 32 -47.26 -6.26 22.31
CA ALA A 32 -47.35 -7.70 22.59
C ALA A 32 -47.02 -8.07 24.05
N PHE A 33 -46.28 -7.22 24.77
CA PHE A 33 -45.88 -7.51 26.16
C PHE A 33 -46.96 -7.18 27.19
N SER A 34 -47.84 -6.21 26.90
CA SER A 34 -48.88 -5.78 27.86
C SER A 34 -50.10 -6.70 27.91
N PHE A 35 -50.28 -7.60 26.93
CA PHE A 35 -51.45 -8.50 26.90
C PHE A 35 -51.24 -9.81 27.67
N LEU A 36 -49.99 -10.21 27.94
CA LEU A 36 -49.72 -11.45 28.69
C LEU A 36 -49.81 -11.28 30.21
N GLN A 37 -49.87 -10.04 30.71
CA GLN A 37 -49.81 -9.74 32.14
C GLN A 37 -51.19 -9.74 32.84
N LEU A 38 -52.29 -9.90 32.10
CA LEU A 38 -53.64 -9.73 32.65
C LEU A 38 -54.42 -11.03 32.94
N CYS A 39 -53.88 -12.22 32.69
CA CYS A 39 -54.66 -13.47 32.78
C CYS A 39 -54.21 -14.51 33.83
N LEU A 40 -53.30 -14.20 34.76
CA LEU A 40 -52.78 -15.22 35.69
C LEU A 40 -52.81 -14.75 37.14
N THR A 41 -54.02 -14.61 37.68
CA THR A 41 -54.26 -14.66 39.13
C THR A 41 -55.10 -15.89 39.45
N THR A 42 -54.46 -16.99 39.82
CA THR A 42 -54.76 -17.84 40.99
C THR A 42 -54.12 -19.23 40.82
N THR A 43 -53.37 -19.63 41.86
CA THR A 43 -52.82 -20.98 42.13
C THR A 43 -51.73 -21.54 41.20
N MET A 44 -50.46 -21.18 41.47
CA MET A 44 -49.29 -22.09 41.69
C MET A 44 -47.97 -21.31 41.51
N PRO A 45 -47.39 -20.72 42.58
CA PRO A 45 -46.26 -19.80 42.44
C PRO A 45 -44.90 -20.46 42.13
N THR A 46 -44.76 -21.78 42.31
CA THR A 46 -43.46 -22.45 42.13
C THR A 46 -43.22 -22.92 40.70
N PHE A 47 -44.22 -23.48 40.01
CA PHE A 47 -44.01 -24.01 38.66
C PHE A 47 -43.82 -22.92 37.61
N GLN A 48 -44.54 -21.80 37.72
CA GLN A 48 -44.37 -20.65 36.82
C GLN A 48 -43.02 -19.96 36.98
N PHE A 49 -42.48 -19.88 38.20
CA PHE A 49 -41.18 -19.27 38.43
C PHE A 49 -40.05 -20.09 37.79
N TRP A 50 -40.10 -21.42 37.89
CA TRP A 50 -39.15 -22.31 37.23
C TRP A 50 -39.31 -22.34 35.71
N MET A 51 -40.55 -22.25 35.18
CA MET A 51 -40.75 -22.08 33.74
C MET A 51 -40.19 -20.76 33.22
N ILE A 52 -40.41 -19.64 33.93
CA ILE A 52 -39.90 -18.33 33.51
C ILE A 52 -38.36 -18.31 33.56
N LEU A 53 -37.75 -18.91 34.58
CA LEU A 53 -36.29 -19.08 34.64
C LEU A 53 -35.76 -20.01 33.55
N ALA A 54 -36.43 -21.13 33.26
CA ALA A 54 -36.05 -22.02 32.17
C ALA A 54 -36.21 -21.34 30.80
N PHE A 55 -37.27 -20.55 30.60
CA PHE A 55 -37.49 -19.78 29.39
C PHE A 55 -36.49 -18.62 29.27
N ALA A 56 -36.11 -17.97 30.36
CA ALA A 56 -35.07 -16.94 30.38
C ALA A 56 -33.67 -17.52 30.18
N PHE A 57 -33.42 -18.76 30.63
CA PHE A 57 -32.16 -19.47 30.40
C PHE A 57 -32.09 -20.01 28.95
N LEU A 58 -33.22 -20.47 28.39
CA LEU A 58 -33.33 -20.85 26.97
C LEU A 58 -33.28 -19.63 26.02
N LEU A 59 -33.90 -18.51 26.40
CA LEU A 59 -33.80 -17.25 25.64
C LEU A 59 -32.42 -16.61 25.79
N GLY A 60 -31.82 -16.65 26.98
CA GLY A 60 -30.48 -16.13 27.26
C GLY A 60 -29.36 -16.95 26.61
N THR A 61 -29.60 -18.23 26.33
CA THR A 61 -28.68 -19.06 25.51
C THR A 61 -28.95 -18.95 24.02
N SER A 62 -30.17 -18.57 23.59
CA SER A 62 -30.50 -18.29 22.17
C SER A 62 -30.17 -16.86 21.70
N LEU A 63 -29.87 -15.94 22.63
CA LEU A 63 -29.18 -14.68 22.33
C LEU A 63 -27.66 -14.87 22.21
N GLY A 64 -27.18 -16.11 22.39
CA GLY A 64 -25.83 -16.52 22.05
C GLY A 64 -25.62 -16.34 20.56
N CYS A 65 -24.84 -15.31 20.22
CA CYS A 65 -24.26 -15.10 18.91
C CYS A 65 -25.27 -15.29 17.78
N GLN A 66 -26.07 -14.26 17.47
CA GLN A 66 -26.35 -14.03 16.06
C GLN A 66 -24.98 -13.99 15.39
N GLY A 67 -24.57 -15.12 14.82
CA GLY A 67 -23.37 -15.20 14.02
C GLY A 67 -23.56 -14.11 12.99
N ASN A 68 -22.75 -13.07 13.09
CA ASN A 68 -22.62 -12.05 12.07
C ASN A 68 -22.04 -12.77 10.85
N SER A 69 -22.86 -13.59 10.19
CA SER A 69 -22.59 -14.19 8.91
C SER A 69 -22.68 -13.04 7.90
N GLN A 70 -21.53 -12.39 7.80
CA GLN A 70 -21.02 -11.54 6.72
C GLN A 70 -21.56 -10.11 6.64
N PRO A 71 -20.67 -9.10 6.76
CA PRO A 71 -20.64 -8.09 5.72
C PRO A 71 -20.16 -8.78 4.44
N SER A 72 -21.10 -9.32 3.66
CA SER A 72 -20.80 -9.70 2.29
C SER A 72 -20.35 -8.43 1.59
N CYS A 73 -19.14 -8.40 1.05
CA CYS A 73 -18.71 -7.27 0.26
C CYS A 73 -19.77 -7.03 -0.83
N HIS A 74 -20.50 -5.90 -0.77
CA HIS A 74 -21.52 -5.56 -1.77
C HIS A 74 -20.91 -5.26 -3.15
N VAL A 75 -19.58 -5.31 -3.25
CA VAL A 75 -18.82 -5.12 -4.46
C VAL A 75 -18.88 -6.42 -5.29
N PRO A 76 -19.31 -6.36 -6.57
CA PRO A 76 -19.27 -7.50 -7.46
C PRO A 76 -17.88 -8.14 -7.54
N ALA A 77 -17.81 -9.47 -7.66
CA ALA A 77 -16.54 -10.20 -7.69
C ALA A 77 -15.58 -9.69 -8.78
N GLU A 78 -16.09 -9.31 -9.94
CA GLU A 78 -15.30 -8.70 -11.02
C GLU A 78 -14.56 -7.43 -10.57
N GLN A 79 -15.21 -6.57 -9.78
CA GLN A 79 -14.59 -5.35 -9.27
C GLN A 79 -13.55 -5.63 -8.17
N LEU A 80 -13.76 -6.69 -7.38
CA LEU A 80 -12.76 -7.14 -6.41
C LEU A 80 -11.50 -7.65 -7.12
N LEU A 81 -11.68 -8.49 -8.14
CA LEU A 81 -10.57 -9.08 -8.91
C LEU A 81 -9.75 -8.03 -9.66
N LEU A 82 -10.37 -6.92 -10.11
CA LEU A 82 -9.65 -5.81 -10.75
C LEU A 82 -8.64 -5.10 -9.82
N ARG A 83 -8.89 -5.15 -8.50
CA ARG A 83 -8.06 -4.49 -7.48
C ARG A 83 -7.19 -5.45 -6.70
N ALA A 84 -7.33 -6.75 -6.98
CA ALA A 84 -6.69 -7.76 -6.20
C ALA A 84 -5.23 -7.95 -6.63
N SER A 85 -4.34 -8.09 -5.67
CA SER A 85 -2.94 -8.50 -5.88
C SER A 85 -2.77 -10.01 -5.81
N GLY A 86 -3.71 -10.69 -5.15
CA GLY A 86 -3.74 -12.14 -5.01
C GLY A 86 -5.06 -12.66 -4.44
N ALA A 87 -5.26 -13.96 -4.54
CA ALA A 87 -6.40 -14.65 -3.96
C ALA A 87 -5.99 -16.04 -3.49
N CYS A 88 -6.56 -16.51 -2.38
CA CYS A 88 -6.25 -17.83 -1.86
C CYS A 88 -7.40 -18.49 -1.11
N LEU A 89 -7.30 -19.81 -1.00
CA LEU A 89 -7.94 -20.63 0.03
C LEU A 89 -6.86 -20.98 1.06
N ALA A 90 -7.09 -20.61 2.32
CA ALA A 90 -6.15 -20.85 3.39
C ALA A 90 -6.83 -21.35 4.68
N THR A 91 -6.09 -22.15 5.44
CA THR A 91 -6.43 -22.53 6.81
C THR A 91 -5.73 -21.58 7.79
N ILE A 92 -6.45 -21.14 8.84
CA ILE A 92 -5.83 -20.37 9.93
C ILE A 92 -5.09 -21.33 10.86
N VAL A 93 -3.77 -21.23 10.93
CA VAL A 93 -2.96 -22.17 11.73
C VAL A 93 -2.57 -21.63 13.09
N LYS A 94 -2.56 -20.32 13.26
CA LYS A 94 -2.20 -19.65 14.52
C LYS A 94 -2.85 -18.29 14.60
N LEU A 95 -3.29 -17.91 15.81
CA LEU A 95 -3.71 -16.57 16.17
C LEU A 95 -2.81 -16.09 17.32
N GLU A 96 -2.17 -14.94 17.17
CA GLU A 96 -1.32 -14.33 18.20
C GLU A 96 -1.76 -12.89 18.46
N GLU A 97 -1.94 -12.53 19.72
CA GLU A 97 -2.38 -11.19 20.11
C GLU A 97 -1.18 -10.35 20.52
N HIS A 98 -1.12 -9.12 20.00
CA HIS A 98 -0.03 -8.17 20.22
C HIS A 98 -0.60 -6.84 20.70
N ASP A 99 -0.16 -6.38 21.87
CA ASP A 99 -0.59 -5.10 22.46
C ASP A 99 0.61 -4.17 22.62
N ASP A 100 0.83 -3.33 21.60
CA ASP A 100 1.92 -2.35 21.56
C ASP A 100 1.49 -0.97 22.10
N ARG A 101 0.25 -0.84 22.62
CA ARG A 101 -0.27 0.43 23.18
C ARG A 101 0.58 1.02 24.31
N PRO A 102 1.28 0.24 25.16
CA PRO A 102 2.23 0.81 26.12
C PRO A 102 3.35 1.66 25.47
N PHE A 103 3.61 1.48 24.18
CA PHE A 103 4.65 2.18 23.40
C PHE A 103 4.06 3.06 22.28
N ASP A 104 2.83 3.55 22.46
CA ASP A 104 2.09 4.34 21.44
C ASP A 104 1.75 3.54 20.16
N GLY A 105 1.97 2.22 20.19
CA GLY A 105 1.62 1.28 19.13
C GLY A 105 0.18 0.78 19.23
N GLU A 106 -0.20 -0.12 18.32
CA GLU A 106 -1.58 -0.59 18.15
C GLU A 106 -1.82 -1.92 18.92
N HIS A 107 -3.09 -2.27 19.12
CA HIS A 107 -3.50 -3.57 19.65
C HIS A 107 -4.15 -4.38 18.54
N TRP A 108 -3.54 -5.50 18.19
CA TRP A 108 -3.90 -6.25 16.98
C TRP A 108 -3.72 -7.76 17.16
N LEU A 109 -4.33 -8.52 16.26
CA LEU A 109 -4.27 -9.98 16.19
C LEU A 109 -3.55 -10.40 14.90
N GLU A 110 -2.48 -11.16 15.03
CA GLU A 110 -1.81 -11.81 13.90
C GLU A 110 -2.47 -13.15 13.59
N ALA A 111 -3.00 -13.32 12.38
CA ALA A 111 -3.55 -14.58 11.91
C ALA A 111 -2.65 -15.22 10.84
N TRP A 112 -1.99 -16.32 11.18
CA TRP A 112 -1.08 -17.03 10.28
C TRP A 112 -1.85 -17.95 9.33
N LEU A 113 -1.45 -17.93 8.06
CA LEU A 113 -2.12 -18.64 6.97
C LEU A 113 -1.30 -19.85 6.52
N GLU A 114 -1.96 -21.00 6.43
CA GLU A 114 -1.49 -22.13 5.62
C GLU A 114 -2.27 -22.13 4.30
N VAL A 115 -1.60 -21.69 3.23
CA VAL A 115 -2.21 -21.57 1.90
C VAL A 115 -2.33 -22.96 1.26
N GLU A 116 -3.57 -23.37 0.97
CA GLU A 116 -3.86 -24.64 0.30
C GLU A 116 -3.83 -24.48 -1.22
N GLN A 117 -4.42 -23.38 -1.70
CA GLN A 117 -4.49 -23.00 -3.10
C GLN A 117 -4.43 -21.47 -3.17
N GLY A 118 -3.76 -20.93 -4.18
CA GLY A 118 -3.72 -19.49 -4.36
C GLY A 118 -2.90 -19.05 -5.56
N THR A 119 -2.99 -17.76 -5.85
CA THR A 119 -2.32 -17.07 -6.97
C THR A 119 -2.02 -15.64 -6.55
N GLY A 120 -0.95 -15.06 -7.11
CA GLY A 120 -0.54 -13.69 -6.83
C GLY A 120 0.16 -13.48 -5.48
N GLU A 121 0.06 -12.25 -4.96
CA GLU A 121 0.67 -11.84 -3.70
C GLU A 121 -0.21 -12.26 -2.52
N ILE A 122 0.26 -13.25 -1.75
CA ILE A 122 -0.44 -13.77 -0.59
C ILE A 122 0.48 -13.59 0.63
N PRO A 123 0.06 -12.80 1.65
CA PRO A 123 0.86 -12.63 2.85
C PRO A 123 0.88 -13.92 3.67
N GLN A 124 1.93 -14.13 4.46
CA GLN A 124 2.04 -15.28 5.36
C GLN A 124 1.13 -15.17 6.58
N SER A 125 0.83 -13.95 7.00
CA SER A 125 -0.06 -13.63 8.11
C SER A 125 -0.91 -12.40 7.81
N LEU A 126 -2.02 -12.26 8.53
CA LEU A 126 -2.93 -11.12 8.47
C LEU A 126 -2.85 -10.33 9.76
N TYR A 127 -2.85 -9.01 9.63
CA TYR A 127 -2.89 -8.07 10.75
C TYR A 127 -4.33 -7.59 10.94
N LEU A 128 -4.99 -8.04 12.01
CA LEU A 128 -6.37 -7.67 12.33
C LEU A 128 -6.41 -6.72 13.51
N MET A 129 -6.76 -5.47 13.26
CA MET A 129 -6.82 -4.44 14.30
C MET A 129 -7.91 -4.75 15.34
N ILE A 130 -7.55 -4.72 16.61
CA ILE A 130 -8.48 -4.84 17.75
C ILE A 130 -8.81 -3.44 18.27
N GLU A 131 -7.78 -2.67 18.61
CA GLU A 131 -7.91 -1.34 19.17
C GLU A 131 -6.77 -0.43 18.72
N LEU A 132 -7.09 0.84 18.45
CA LEU A 132 -6.10 1.82 18.00
C LEU A 132 -5.22 2.28 19.15
N GLY A 133 -3.94 2.42 18.83
CA GLY A 133 -2.93 2.98 19.70
C GLY A 133 -2.94 4.48 19.87
N GLY A 134 -2.34 4.90 20.98
CA GLY A 134 -1.76 6.22 21.14
C GLY A 134 -2.67 7.41 21.38
N LYS A 135 -2.06 8.57 21.66
CA LYS A 135 -2.78 9.83 21.94
C LYS A 135 -3.12 10.59 20.66
N ARG A 136 -3.95 10.01 19.81
CA ARG A 136 -4.44 10.66 18.59
C ARG A 136 -5.51 11.74 18.90
N PRO A 137 -5.60 12.83 18.10
CA PRO A 137 -6.73 13.77 18.13
C PRO A 137 -8.08 13.04 18.05
N ALA A 138 -9.10 13.57 18.71
CA ALA A 138 -10.40 12.91 18.84
C ALA A 138 -11.07 12.67 17.47
N GLU A 139 -10.90 13.61 16.55
CA GLU A 139 -11.46 13.56 15.20
C GLU A 139 -10.87 12.39 14.39
N LEU A 140 -9.54 12.19 14.47
CA LEU A 140 -8.87 11.08 13.80
C LEU A 140 -9.23 9.73 14.42
N ARG A 141 -9.41 9.69 15.74
CA ARG A 141 -9.85 8.47 16.43
C ARG A 141 -11.23 8.04 15.95
N GLN A 142 -12.20 8.96 15.91
CA GLN A 142 -13.56 8.65 15.47
C GLN A 142 -13.57 8.14 14.02
N GLN A 143 -12.86 8.80 13.11
CA GLN A 143 -12.79 8.38 11.71
C GLN A 143 -12.21 6.96 11.58
N GLN A 144 -11.18 6.64 12.35
CA GLN A 144 -10.57 5.32 12.30
C GLN A 144 -11.45 4.24 12.95
N GLU A 145 -12.16 4.55 14.05
CA GLU A 145 -13.15 3.65 14.63
C GLU A 145 -14.29 3.34 13.65
N GLU A 146 -14.77 4.34 12.90
CA GLU A 146 -15.74 4.16 11.82
C GLU A 146 -15.17 3.26 10.70
N ASN A 147 -13.90 3.45 10.34
CA ASN A 147 -13.22 2.57 9.38
C ASN A 147 -13.11 1.14 9.90
N LEU A 148 -12.79 0.92 11.18
CA LEU A 148 -12.71 -0.42 11.79
C LEU A 148 -14.07 -1.14 11.76
N GLN A 149 -15.17 -0.41 11.95
CA GLN A 149 -16.51 -1.00 11.90
C GLN A 149 -16.92 -1.44 10.48
N THR A 150 -16.36 -0.80 9.46
CA THR A 150 -16.63 -1.06 8.04
C THR A 150 -15.66 -2.05 7.40
N MET A 151 -14.66 -2.53 8.15
CA MET A 151 -13.73 -3.55 7.66
C MET A 151 -14.44 -4.83 7.25
N VAL A 152 -14.02 -5.38 6.10
CA VAL A 152 -14.51 -6.65 5.55
C VAL A 152 -14.25 -7.80 6.52
N LEU A 153 -13.11 -7.76 7.23
CA LEU A 153 -12.70 -8.78 8.17
C LEU A 153 -12.41 -8.16 9.55
N ARG A 154 -13.04 -8.69 10.59
CA ARG A 154 -12.84 -8.26 11.99
C ARG A 154 -11.92 -9.23 12.73
N HIS A 155 -11.28 -8.75 13.79
CA HIS A 155 -10.43 -9.56 14.67
C HIS A 155 -11.06 -10.86 15.20
N ASP A 156 -12.38 -10.90 15.38
CA ASP A 156 -13.14 -12.05 15.89
C ASP A 156 -13.73 -12.95 14.78
N SER A 157 -13.43 -12.65 13.50
CA SER A 157 -13.99 -13.37 12.35
C SER A 157 -13.26 -14.69 12.03
N LEU A 158 -12.07 -14.88 12.58
CA LEU A 158 -11.19 -16.02 12.28
C LEU A 158 -11.05 -16.94 13.49
N LYS A 159 -10.90 -18.24 13.25
CA LYS A 159 -10.55 -19.24 14.27
C LYS A 159 -9.52 -20.21 13.74
N VAL A 160 -8.62 -20.65 14.62
CA VAL A 160 -7.63 -21.68 14.29
C VAL A 160 -8.32 -22.96 13.81
N GLY A 161 -7.87 -23.50 12.68
CA GLY A 161 -8.41 -24.68 12.02
C GLY A 161 -9.57 -24.39 11.05
N GLU A 162 -10.09 -23.16 10.99
CA GLU A 162 -11.08 -22.78 9.98
C GLU A 162 -10.44 -22.46 8.63
N ARG A 163 -11.18 -22.78 7.55
CA ARG A 163 -10.79 -22.57 6.16
C ARG A 163 -11.53 -21.37 5.59
N HIS A 164 -10.82 -20.50 4.88
CA HIS A 164 -11.37 -19.26 4.35
C HIS A 164 -10.82 -18.94 2.97
N TRP A 165 -11.67 -18.32 2.15
CA TRP A 165 -11.28 -17.66 0.92
C TRP A 165 -10.92 -16.21 1.22
N PHE A 166 -9.78 -15.76 0.70
CA PHE A 166 -9.31 -14.37 0.80
C PHE A 166 -9.02 -13.81 -0.58
N VAL A 167 -9.30 -12.52 -0.74
CA VAL A 167 -8.85 -11.71 -1.88
C VAL A 167 -8.13 -10.50 -1.31
N PHE A 168 -6.86 -10.33 -1.72
CA PHE A 168 -5.95 -9.34 -1.16
C PHE A 168 -5.88 -8.10 -2.02
N SER A 169 -5.83 -6.92 -1.41
CA SER A 169 -5.60 -5.65 -2.12
C SER A 169 -4.14 -5.52 -2.54
N SER A 170 -3.87 -4.64 -3.50
CA SER A 170 -2.53 -4.07 -3.68
C SER A 170 -2.05 -3.36 -2.40
N VAL A 171 -0.74 -3.18 -2.29
CA VAL A 171 -0.10 -2.39 -1.22
C VAL A 171 -0.54 -0.91 -1.31
N GLU A 172 -0.76 -0.41 -2.53
CA GLU A 172 -1.22 0.97 -2.78
C GLU A 172 -2.63 1.22 -2.21
N ASP A 173 -3.45 0.17 -2.10
CA ASP A 173 -4.82 0.22 -1.60
C ASP A 173 -4.93 0.02 -0.07
N LEU A 174 -3.81 -0.12 0.66
CA LEU A 174 -3.83 -0.34 2.12
C LEU A 174 -4.51 0.79 2.92
N ALA A 175 -4.47 2.03 2.40
CA ALA A 175 -5.19 3.14 3.03
C ALA A 175 -6.72 2.91 3.03
N LYS A 176 -7.23 2.18 2.02
CA LYS A 176 -8.65 1.83 1.86
C LYS A 176 -9.00 0.49 2.49
N TYR A 177 -8.07 -0.46 2.45
CA TYR A 177 -8.20 -1.78 3.05
C TYR A 177 -7.05 -2.02 4.04
N PRO A 178 -7.16 -1.55 5.29
CA PRO A 178 -6.06 -1.61 6.26
C PRO A 178 -5.55 -3.02 6.57
N SER A 179 -6.40 -4.04 6.46
CA SER A 179 -6.01 -5.45 6.60
C SER A 179 -5.43 -6.07 5.32
N GLY A 180 -5.37 -5.30 4.23
CA GLY A 180 -5.01 -5.79 2.90
C GLY A 180 -6.05 -6.73 2.27
N ILE A 181 -7.30 -6.77 2.78
CA ILE A 181 -8.33 -7.71 2.33
C ILE A 181 -9.50 -6.96 1.70
N VAL A 182 -9.78 -7.25 0.43
CA VAL A 182 -10.93 -6.68 -0.31
C VAL A 182 -12.13 -7.62 -0.33
N GLY A 183 -11.92 -8.92 -0.10
CA GLY A 183 -12.97 -9.93 -0.08
C GLY A 183 -12.63 -11.10 0.84
N TRP A 184 -13.64 -11.62 1.55
CA TRP A 184 -13.49 -12.73 2.47
C TRP A 184 -14.77 -13.58 2.55
N TRP A 185 -14.61 -14.91 2.54
CA TRP A 185 -15.71 -15.87 2.68
C TRP A 185 -15.23 -17.07 3.51
N ARG A 186 -16.09 -17.59 4.39
CA ARG A 186 -15.81 -18.86 5.06
C ARG A 186 -16.00 -20.00 4.06
N TYR A 187 -15.11 -20.99 4.09
CA TYR A 187 -15.20 -22.14 3.18
C TYR A 187 -16.52 -22.90 3.35
N ASP A 188 -16.97 -23.08 4.60
CA ASP A 188 -18.17 -23.86 4.93
C ASP A 188 -19.47 -23.22 4.46
N ASP A 189 -19.49 -21.90 4.25
CA ASP A 189 -20.68 -21.17 3.78
C ASP A 189 -20.97 -21.44 2.29
N ARG A 190 -19.97 -21.97 1.54
CA ARG A 190 -20.07 -22.34 0.11
C ARG A 190 -20.66 -21.24 -0.78
N ASN A 191 -20.40 -19.98 -0.43
CA ASN A 191 -20.96 -18.80 -1.10
C ASN A 191 -19.87 -17.91 -1.72
N VAL A 192 -18.65 -18.43 -1.87
CA VAL A 192 -17.59 -17.74 -2.62
C VAL A 192 -18.03 -17.58 -4.08
N PRO A 193 -17.84 -16.40 -4.71
CA PRO A 193 -18.13 -16.22 -6.12
C PRO A 193 -17.26 -17.13 -7.00
N ASN A 194 -17.85 -17.71 -8.04
CA ASN A 194 -17.15 -18.63 -8.95
C ASN A 194 -15.97 -17.96 -9.66
N GLU A 195 -16.04 -16.65 -9.87
CA GLU A 195 -14.99 -15.85 -10.50
C GLU A 195 -13.71 -15.86 -9.66
N ILE A 196 -13.82 -15.88 -8.32
CA ILE A 196 -12.65 -15.96 -7.42
C ILE A 196 -11.98 -17.33 -7.55
N VAL A 197 -12.78 -18.40 -7.56
CA VAL A 197 -12.27 -19.77 -7.72
C VAL A 197 -11.60 -19.93 -9.08
N ALA A 198 -12.25 -19.47 -10.15
CA ALA A 198 -11.69 -19.49 -11.50
C ALA A 198 -10.41 -18.67 -11.63
N ALA A 199 -10.30 -17.55 -10.90
CA ALA A 199 -9.09 -16.74 -10.90
C ALA A 199 -7.89 -17.51 -10.31
N ILE A 200 -8.11 -18.29 -9.24
CA ILE A 200 -7.10 -19.17 -8.64
C ILE A 200 -6.75 -20.33 -9.58
N ASP A 201 -7.76 -21.01 -10.14
CA ASP A 201 -7.57 -22.16 -11.04
C ASP A 201 -6.80 -21.78 -12.32
N HIS A 202 -6.97 -20.55 -12.80
CA HIS A 202 -6.28 -20.03 -13.99
C HIS A 202 -5.01 -19.23 -13.68
N ASP A 203 -4.59 -19.15 -12.42
CA ASP A 203 -3.43 -18.37 -11.99
C ASP A 203 -3.48 -16.92 -12.49
N SER A 204 -4.64 -16.28 -12.35
CA SER A 204 -4.95 -14.98 -12.97
C SER A 204 -4.11 -13.82 -12.41
N PHE A 205 -3.43 -14.04 -11.28
CA PHE A 205 -2.59 -13.05 -10.61
C PHE A 205 -1.09 -13.39 -10.72
N ALA A 206 -0.70 -14.34 -11.58
CA ALA A 206 0.70 -14.73 -11.80
C ALA A 206 1.61 -13.58 -12.23
N ASP A 207 1.04 -12.54 -12.86
CA ASP A 207 1.76 -11.34 -13.28
C ASP A 207 1.58 -10.17 -12.31
N HIS A 208 1.22 -10.41 -11.05
CA HIS A 208 1.20 -9.39 -9.99
C HIS A 208 0.47 -8.10 -10.40
N PRO A 209 -0.82 -8.16 -10.78
CA PRO A 209 -1.54 -6.97 -11.18
C PRO A 209 -1.71 -6.02 -9.99
N GLN A 210 -1.55 -4.73 -10.26
CA GLN A 210 -1.66 -3.64 -9.31
C GLN A 210 -2.50 -2.54 -9.97
N TRP A 211 -3.52 -2.07 -9.25
CA TRP A 211 -4.44 -1.05 -9.73
C TRP A 211 -4.02 0.33 -9.25
N ASP A 212 -4.03 1.30 -10.16
CA ASP A 212 -3.84 2.71 -9.87
C ASP A 212 -5.15 3.46 -10.13
N GLU A 213 -5.90 3.70 -9.05
CA GLU A 213 -7.21 4.35 -9.11
C GLU A 213 -7.13 5.80 -9.63
N GLN A 214 -6.02 6.50 -9.41
CA GLN A 214 -5.88 7.89 -9.86
C GLN A 214 -5.77 7.96 -11.39
N ARG A 215 -5.16 6.95 -12.02
CA ARG A 215 -4.91 6.91 -13.46
C ARG A 215 -5.83 5.96 -14.22
N ASP A 216 -6.60 5.13 -13.52
CA ASP A 216 -7.46 4.10 -14.11
C ASP A 216 -6.64 3.08 -14.94
N VAL A 217 -5.47 2.69 -14.44
CA VAL A 217 -4.55 1.73 -15.09
C VAL A 217 -4.24 0.53 -14.21
N ILE A 218 -4.08 -0.63 -14.84
CA ILE A 218 -3.51 -1.83 -14.22
C ILE A 218 -2.08 -1.96 -14.71
N TYR A 219 -1.12 -2.04 -13.80
CA TYR A 219 0.23 -2.47 -14.14
C TYR A 219 0.46 -3.89 -13.60
N THR A 220 1.18 -4.69 -14.37
CA THR A 220 1.50 -6.08 -14.04
C THR A 220 3.00 -6.26 -14.21
N TRP A 221 3.60 -7.10 -13.39
CA TRP A 221 5.01 -7.43 -13.50
C TRP A 221 5.27 -8.92 -13.27
N TRP A 222 6.26 -9.44 -13.98
CA TRP A 222 6.70 -10.81 -13.77
C TRP A 222 8.19 -10.95 -14.03
N GLN A 223 8.82 -11.84 -13.30
CA GLN A 223 10.23 -12.13 -13.45
C GLN A 223 10.45 -13.23 -14.48
N ASN A 224 11.39 -13.01 -15.40
CA ASN A 224 11.86 -14.01 -16.33
C ASN A 224 13.39 -14.09 -16.25
N GLY A 225 13.90 -14.94 -15.36
CA GLY A 225 15.33 -15.02 -15.04
C GLY A 225 15.84 -13.75 -14.35
N ASP A 226 16.76 -13.05 -15.00
CA ASP A 226 17.37 -11.79 -14.52
C ASP A 226 16.67 -10.53 -15.06
N LYS A 227 15.48 -10.70 -15.65
CA LYS A 227 14.68 -9.61 -16.21
C LYS A 227 13.38 -9.46 -15.47
N LEU A 228 13.07 -8.22 -15.12
CA LEU A 228 11.76 -7.81 -14.65
C LEU A 228 10.98 -7.29 -15.85
N ASN A 229 9.86 -7.95 -16.16
CA ASN A 229 8.97 -7.49 -17.22
C ASN A 229 7.87 -6.67 -16.56
N VAL A 230 7.58 -5.51 -17.11
CA VAL A 230 6.48 -4.67 -16.62
C VAL A 230 5.56 -4.35 -17.79
N ARG A 231 4.27 -4.52 -17.57
CA ARG A 231 3.22 -4.23 -18.54
C ARG A 231 2.24 -3.27 -17.91
N VAL A 232 1.81 -2.26 -18.65
CA VAL A 232 0.75 -1.35 -18.24
C VAL A 232 -0.41 -1.46 -19.21
N ARG A 233 -1.58 -1.69 -18.65
CA ARG A 233 -2.86 -1.74 -19.36
C ARG A 233 -3.71 -0.59 -18.85
N GLU A 234 -4.12 0.29 -19.76
CA GLU A 234 -5.27 1.15 -19.48
C GLU A 234 -6.52 0.28 -19.45
N ALA A 235 -7.54 0.65 -18.69
CA ALA A 235 -8.77 -0.13 -18.58
C ALA A 235 -9.35 -0.48 -19.98
N GLY A 236 -9.16 -1.72 -20.41
CA GLY A 236 -9.61 -2.24 -21.70
C GLY A 236 -8.63 -2.20 -22.88
N SER A 237 -7.38 -1.70 -22.73
CA SER A 237 -6.37 -1.78 -23.80
C SER A 237 -4.93 -1.88 -23.27
N THR A 238 -4.07 -2.64 -23.95
CA THR A 238 -2.64 -2.71 -23.62
C THR A 238 -1.99 -1.38 -24.04
N ALA A 239 -1.60 -0.55 -23.07
CA ALA A 239 -1.06 0.78 -23.34
C ALA A 239 0.46 0.73 -23.60
N ALA A 240 1.21 -0.07 -22.82
CA ALA A 240 2.66 -0.22 -22.99
C ALA A 240 3.20 -1.52 -22.38
N SER A 241 4.33 -2.02 -22.91
CA SER A 241 5.10 -3.10 -22.30
C SER A 241 6.60 -2.79 -22.41
N SER A 242 7.29 -2.86 -21.28
CA SER A 242 8.72 -2.51 -21.20
C SER A 242 9.49 -3.61 -20.47
N PHE A 243 10.74 -3.80 -20.89
CA PHE A 243 11.66 -4.75 -20.28
C PHE A 243 12.63 -3.99 -19.38
N LEU A 244 12.63 -4.32 -18.09
CA LEU A 244 13.53 -3.72 -17.13
C LEU A 244 14.63 -4.75 -16.79
N PHE A 245 15.88 -4.34 -16.89
CA PHE A 245 17.01 -5.18 -16.56
C PHE A 245 17.30 -5.08 -15.06
N GLY A 246 17.42 -6.23 -14.39
CA GLY A 246 17.75 -6.28 -12.97
C GLY A 246 17.47 -7.63 -12.33
N LYS A 247 18.45 -8.17 -11.59
CA LYS A 247 18.21 -9.32 -10.72
C LYS A 247 17.44 -8.85 -9.49
N THR A 248 16.26 -9.39 -9.27
CA THR A 248 15.54 -9.23 -8.01
C THR A 248 16.24 -10.08 -6.95
N PHE A 249 16.44 -9.53 -5.75
CA PHE A 249 16.71 -10.34 -4.57
C PHE A 249 15.36 -10.64 -3.92
N LEU A 250 14.74 -11.76 -4.33
CA LEU A 250 13.56 -12.31 -3.68
C LEU A 250 13.88 -12.54 -2.19
N GLY A 251 13.31 -11.70 -1.33
CA GLY A 251 13.45 -11.78 0.12
C GLY A 251 13.63 -10.45 0.85
N GLN A 252 14.00 -9.35 0.17
CA GLN A 252 14.28 -8.06 0.84
C GLN A 252 13.86 -6.81 0.04
N GLY A 253 12.65 -6.80 -0.53
CA GLY A 253 12.04 -5.55 -0.99
C GLY A 253 12.28 -5.22 -2.46
N LEU A 254 11.68 -6.01 -3.36
CA LEU A 254 11.25 -5.43 -4.63
C LEU A 254 9.98 -4.65 -4.33
N SER A 255 10.08 -3.32 -4.28
CA SER A 255 8.91 -2.45 -4.35
C SER A 255 8.77 -1.95 -5.79
N LEU A 256 7.58 -2.11 -6.36
CA LEU A 256 7.24 -1.55 -7.66
C LEU A 256 6.08 -0.58 -7.49
N THR A 257 6.39 0.71 -7.63
CA THR A 257 5.43 1.79 -7.44
C THR A 257 5.31 2.60 -8.72
N LEU A 258 4.08 2.93 -9.11
CA LEU A 258 3.82 3.91 -10.15
C LEU A 258 3.94 5.33 -9.60
N ALA A 259 4.95 6.07 -10.04
CA ALA A 259 5.21 7.42 -9.56
C ALA A 259 4.91 8.48 -10.63
N HIS A 260 4.31 9.60 -10.18
CA HIS A 260 4.06 10.78 -11.03
C HIS A 260 5.32 11.62 -11.26
N ALA A 261 6.28 11.50 -10.34
CA ALA A 261 7.58 12.12 -10.45
C ALA A 261 8.62 11.03 -10.22
N PRO A 262 9.71 11.01 -11.01
CA PRO A 262 10.74 10.00 -10.91
C PRO A 262 11.28 9.86 -9.50
N PHE A 263 11.35 10.93 -8.71
CA PHE A 263 11.65 10.95 -7.27
C PHE A 263 11.20 12.29 -6.63
N ARG A 264 10.89 12.32 -5.33
CA ARG A 264 10.72 13.57 -4.54
C ARG A 264 12.06 14.19 -4.14
N TYR A 265 13.02 14.27 -5.06
CA TYR A 265 14.24 15.06 -4.82
C TYR A 265 14.03 16.49 -5.34
N GLU A 266 14.79 17.45 -4.80
CA GLU A 266 14.77 18.89 -5.10
C GLU A 266 15.21 19.24 -6.54
N ILE A 267 14.89 18.41 -7.51
CA ILE A 267 15.34 18.55 -8.90
C ILE A 267 14.17 19.04 -9.73
N GLU A 268 14.49 19.82 -10.76
CA GLU A 268 13.52 20.27 -11.73
C GLU A 268 12.71 19.06 -12.23
N PRO A 269 11.36 19.11 -12.15
CA PRO A 269 10.52 18.01 -12.60
C PRO A 269 10.89 17.69 -14.06
N LEU A 270 10.88 16.39 -14.40
CA LEU A 270 11.01 15.99 -15.80
C LEU A 270 10.06 16.84 -16.65
N SER A 271 10.54 17.25 -17.81
CA SER A 271 9.84 18.17 -18.72
C SER A 271 8.46 17.67 -19.19
N SER A 272 8.10 16.41 -18.89
CA SER A 272 6.75 15.89 -19.00
C SER A 272 6.13 15.64 -17.62
N PRO A 273 5.31 16.58 -17.09
CA PRO A 273 4.54 16.37 -15.86
C PRO A 273 3.45 15.28 -15.97
N GLN A 274 3.30 14.66 -17.15
CA GLN A 274 2.37 13.57 -17.41
C GLN A 274 3.06 12.21 -17.59
N ALA A 275 4.40 12.15 -17.60
CA ALA A 275 5.11 10.89 -17.77
C ALA A 275 4.87 9.97 -16.57
N CYS A 276 4.30 8.80 -16.85
CA CYS A 276 4.13 7.76 -15.84
C CYS A 276 5.44 6.98 -15.71
N HIS A 277 5.93 6.82 -14.49
CA HIS A 277 7.17 6.11 -14.23
C HIS A 277 6.92 4.85 -13.42
N VAL A 278 7.62 3.79 -13.76
CA VAL A 278 7.76 2.62 -12.89
C VAL A 278 9.04 2.77 -12.09
N GLN A 279 8.90 2.86 -10.78
CA GLN A 279 10.02 2.79 -9.86
C GLN A 279 10.30 1.33 -9.52
N VAL A 280 11.57 0.95 -9.57
CA VAL A 280 12.08 -0.37 -9.22
C VAL A 280 13.15 -0.19 -8.16
N GLU A 281 12.89 -0.77 -6.99
CA GLU A 281 13.82 -0.83 -5.88
C GLU A 281 14.56 -2.17 -5.86
N MET A 282 15.89 -2.16 -5.76
CA MET A 282 16.70 -3.38 -5.83
C MET A 282 18.12 -3.21 -5.28
N ILE A 283 18.80 -4.32 -4.99
CA ILE A 283 20.22 -4.33 -4.63
C ILE A 283 21.04 -4.84 -5.82
N GLU A 284 22.07 -4.11 -6.24
CA GLU A 284 22.98 -4.53 -7.32
C GLU A 284 24.45 -4.35 -6.91
N THR A 285 25.31 -5.19 -7.49
CA THR A 285 26.77 -5.04 -7.36
C THR A 285 27.28 -4.07 -8.42
N LEU A 286 27.82 -2.94 -7.99
CA LEU A 286 28.45 -1.95 -8.83
C LEU A 286 29.91 -2.35 -9.13
N PRO A 287 30.34 -2.39 -10.40
CA PRO A 287 31.73 -2.67 -10.76
C PRO A 287 32.67 -1.51 -10.40
N SER A 288 33.98 -1.77 -10.40
CA SER A 288 35.00 -0.73 -10.14
C SER A 288 35.02 0.38 -11.19
N GLU A 289 34.62 0.06 -12.41
CA GLU A 289 34.42 1.01 -13.50
C GLU A 289 32.91 1.26 -13.64
N ASN A 290 32.42 2.34 -13.03
CA ASN A 290 31.02 2.74 -13.11
C ASN A 290 30.88 4.26 -13.34
N GLU A 291 29.72 4.69 -13.84
CA GLU A 291 29.46 6.09 -14.17
C GLU A 291 29.14 7.01 -12.97
N PHE A 292 29.07 6.43 -11.76
CA PHE A 292 28.66 7.14 -10.55
C PHE A 292 29.85 7.60 -9.70
N ASP A 293 31.08 7.25 -10.09
CA ASP A 293 32.31 7.47 -9.32
C ASP A 293 32.22 6.89 -7.89
N LEU A 294 31.44 5.82 -7.73
CA LEU A 294 31.28 5.10 -6.48
C LEU A 294 32.27 3.91 -6.42
N PRO A 295 32.77 3.54 -5.22
CA PRO A 295 33.56 2.33 -5.08
C PRO A 295 32.78 1.09 -5.51
N ALA A 296 33.46 0.06 -6.01
CA ALA A 296 32.84 -1.23 -6.29
C ALA A 296 32.22 -1.82 -5.02
N GLY A 297 31.05 -2.44 -5.12
CA GLY A 297 30.35 -3.00 -3.97
C GLY A 297 28.85 -3.19 -4.21
N ASN A 298 28.13 -3.66 -3.20
CA ASN A 298 26.68 -3.77 -3.27
C ASN A 298 26.05 -2.43 -2.88
N TYR A 299 25.09 -1.97 -3.68
CA TYR A 299 24.34 -0.77 -3.41
C TYR A 299 22.86 -1.04 -3.56
N HIS A 300 22.09 -0.24 -2.85
CA HIS A 300 20.68 -0.10 -3.02
C HIS A 300 20.40 0.87 -4.16
N PHE A 301 19.62 0.43 -5.14
CA PHE A 301 19.23 1.15 -6.33
C PHE A 301 17.74 1.38 -6.33
N LEU A 302 17.37 2.62 -6.64
CA LEU A 302 16.00 2.98 -6.93
C LEU A 302 16.00 3.60 -8.33
N LYS A 303 15.50 2.85 -9.31
CA LYS A 303 15.49 3.22 -10.73
C LYS A 303 14.07 3.58 -11.13
N ALA A 304 13.88 4.71 -11.81
CA ALA A 304 12.58 5.05 -12.39
C ALA A 304 12.68 5.00 -13.91
N TYR A 305 11.80 4.22 -14.53
CA TYR A 305 11.72 4.06 -15.97
C TYR A 305 10.49 4.77 -16.50
N ASP A 306 10.65 5.52 -17.59
CA ASP A 306 9.54 6.09 -18.33
C ASP A 306 8.76 4.95 -19.00
N LEU A 307 7.45 4.89 -18.75
CA LEU A 307 6.63 3.76 -19.20
C LEU A 307 6.43 3.73 -20.71
N ASP A 308 6.29 4.89 -21.33
CA ASP A 308 6.00 5.02 -22.76
C ASP A 308 7.19 4.56 -23.60
N THR A 309 8.40 4.91 -23.16
CA THR A 309 9.64 4.61 -23.89
C THR A 309 10.40 3.39 -23.35
N GLY A 310 10.09 2.95 -22.13
CA GLY A 310 10.83 1.92 -21.39
C GLY A 310 12.25 2.35 -21.00
N LYS A 311 12.62 3.62 -21.17
CA LYS A 311 13.96 4.11 -20.92
C LYS A 311 14.13 4.56 -19.47
N LEU A 312 15.35 4.42 -18.95
CA LEU A 312 15.70 4.88 -17.62
C LEU A 312 15.59 6.41 -17.57
N ALA A 313 14.68 6.93 -16.76
CA ALA A 313 14.47 8.36 -16.58
C ALA A 313 15.37 8.90 -15.47
N THR A 314 15.49 8.15 -14.38
CA THR A 314 16.31 8.52 -13.22
C THR A 314 16.79 7.31 -12.45
N ILE A 315 17.86 7.48 -11.68
CA ILE A 315 18.41 6.48 -10.77
C ILE A 315 18.90 7.16 -9.50
N SER A 316 18.60 6.57 -8.35
CA SER A 316 19.17 6.91 -7.04
C SER A 316 19.91 5.68 -6.52
N ILE A 317 21.10 5.88 -5.98
CA ILE A 317 22.00 4.82 -5.52
C ILE A 317 22.47 5.19 -4.12
N SER A 318 22.25 4.31 -3.16
CA SER A 318 22.67 4.48 -1.77
C SER A 318 23.40 3.23 -1.27
N SER A 319 24.38 3.42 -0.39
CA SER A 319 25.04 2.29 0.30
C SER A 319 24.02 1.46 1.10
N THR A 320 24.19 0.14 1.14
CA THR A 320 23.35 -0.77 1.95
C THR A 320 23.66 -0.71 3.45
N ASP A 321 24.83 -0.20 3.83
CA ASP A 321 25.36 -0.32 5.19
C ASP A 321 24.79 0.74 6.18
N ASN A 322 23.59 1.28 5.91
CA ASN A 322 22.83 2.24 6.75
C ASN A 322 23.56 3.54 7.17
N ILE A 323 24.79 3.74 6.75
CA ILE A 323 25.52 5.00 6.86
C ILE A 323 25.71 5.49 5.43
N PRO A 324 25.00 6.54 4.97
CA PRO A 324 25.15 7.07 3.62
C PRO A 324 26.51 7.76 3.49
N LEU A 325 27.56 6.96 3.36
CA LEU A 325 28.92 7.43 3.08
C LEU A 325 28.95 8.08 1.71
N ARG A 326 28.20 7.51 0.76
CA ARG A 326 27.99 8.06 -0.58
C ARG A 326 26.60 7.73 -1.10
N GLN A 327 25.95 8.72 -1.71
CA GLN A 327 24.73 8.55 -2.47
C GLN A 327 24.92 9.24 -3.82
N ALA A 328 24.45 8.62 -4.90
CA ALA A 328 24.47 9.22 -6.23
C ALA A 328 23.05 9.24 -6.78
N PHE A 329 22.73 10.30 -7.50
CA PHE A 329 21.50 10.46 -8.24
C PHE A 329 21.84 10.86 -9.67
N ARG A 330 21.15 10.30 -10.67
CA ARG A 330 21.19 10.77 -12.05
C ARG A 330 19.78 10.93 -12.61
N GLN A 331 19.62 11.91 -13.48
CA GLN A 331 18.47 12.09 -14.36
C GLN A 331 18.96 12.06 -15.80
N TYR A 332 18.19 11.45 -16.69
CA TYR A 332 18.56 11.22 -18.09
C TYR A 332 17.59 11.91 -19.05
N ASP A 333 18.12 12.33 -20.19
CA ASP A 333 17.34 12.73 -21.36
C ASP A 333 16.75 11.46 -21.99
N LEU A 334 15.42 11.32 -22.00
CA LEU A 334 14.75 10.13 -22.53
C LEU A 334 14.98 9.93 -24.04
N ALA A 335 15.24 10.97 -24.82
CA ALA A 335 15.52 10.81 -26.24
C ALA A 335 16.92 10.22 -26.45
N ARG A 336 17.93 10.75 -25.76
CA ARG A 336 19.35 10.45 -25.97
C ARG A 336 19.93 9.37 -25.05
N GLY A 337 19.31 9.11 -23.90
CA GLY A 337 19.85 8.24 -22.85
C GLY A 337 21.08 8.82 -22.15
N GLU A 338 21.32 10.13 -22.27
CA GLU A 338 22.47 10.82 -21.67
C GLU A 338 22.06 11.49 -20.35
N PRO A 339 22.94 11.58 -19.35
CA PRO A 339 22.63 12.29 -18.12
C PRO A 339 22.40 13.78 -18.41
N THR A 340 21.39 14.36 -17.77
CA THR A 340 21.09 15.81 -17.76
C THR A 340 21.43 16.42 -16.41
N VAL A 341 21.25 15.67 -15.32
CA VAL A 341 21.58 16.07 -13.96
C VAL A 341 22.27 14.92 -13.24
N ALA A 342 23.32 15.24 -12.49
CA ALA A 342 23.95 14.33 -11.55
C ALA A 342 24.07 15.01 -10.18
N ILE A 343 23.65 14.31 -9.12
CA ILE A 343 23.86 14.76 -7.74
C ILE A 343 24.66 13.70 -7.00
N ASP A 344 25.78 14.09 -6.39
CA ASP A 344 26.56 13.22 -5.53
C ASP A 344 26.58 13.77 -4.12
N TYR A 345 26.29 12.90 -3.15
CA TYR A 345 26.47 13.17 -1.73
C TYR A 345 27.68 12.39 -1.25
N GLN A 346 28.60 13.07 -0.57
CA GLN A 346 29.82 12.48 -0.06
C GLN A 346 30.00 12.86 1.41
N ARG A 347 30.16 11.86 2.28
CA ARG A 347 30.66 12.09 3.63
C ARG A 347 32.17 12.27 3.58
N MET A 348 32.64 13.36 4.17
CA MET A 348 34.05 13.70 4.27
C MET A 348 34.52 13.43 5.68
N ASP A 349 35.39 12.44 5.86
CA ASP A 349 35.94 12.05 7.18
C ASP A 349 37.17 12.88 7.58
N THR A 350 37.76 13.61 6.64
CA THR A 350 38.91 14.49 6.83
C THR A 350 38.76 15.74 5.97
N GLY A 351 39.36 16.86 6.38
CA GLY A 351 39.18 18.18 5.75
C GLY A 351 38.52 19.24 6.66
N GLY A 352 38.47 18.96 7.98
CA GLY A 352 37.99 19.86 9.02
C GLY A 352 38.49 21.29 8.87
N ILE A 353 37.64 22.26 9.22
CA ILE A 353 37.91 23.70 9.25
C ILE A 353 38.18 24.35 7.87
N ALA A 354 38.82 23.67 6.91
CA ALA A 354 39.23 24.22 5.61
C ALA A 354 38.09 24.63 4.67
N VAL A 355 36.86 24.17 4.92
CA VAL A 355 35.64 24.54 4.18
C VAL A 355 34.63 25.23 5.11
N GLY A 356 35.13 25.92 6.14
CA GLY A 356 34.32 26.64 7.14
C GLY A 356 33.53 25.74 8.09
N SER A 357 33.91 24.45 8.22
CA SER A 357 33.24 23.47 9.09
C SER A 357 33.81 23.43 10.49
N ASP A 358 32.95 23.61 11.49
CA ASP A 358 33.26 23.42 12.89
C ASP A 358 33.35 21.94 13.28
N SER A 359 32.73 21.05 12.49
CA SER A 359 32.86 19.60 12.62
C SER A 359 33.99 19.02 11.74
N PRO A 360 34.79 18.07 12.24
CA PRO A 360 35.78 17.32 11.46
C PRO A 360 35.13 16.44 10.38
N GLN A 361 33.85 16.12 10.54
CA GLN A 361 33.04 15.39 9.57
C GLN A 361 31.97 16.29 8.98
N TRP A 362 31.82 16.30 7.66
CA TRP A 362 30.80 17.08 6.98
C TRP A 362 30.33 16.38 5.69
N TYR A 363 29.14 16.73 5.24
CA TYR A 363 28.58 16.23 3.98
C TYR A 363 28.76 17.26 2.87
N ARG A 364 29.29 16.80 1.75
CA ARG A 364 29.40 17.54 0.50
C ARG A 364 28.29 17.08 -0.44
N ARG A 365 27.59 18.01 -1.07
CA ARG A 365 26.67 17.76 -2.18
C ARG A 365 27.24 18.40 -3.43
N ILE A 366 27.37 17.66 -4.52
CA ILE A 366 27.84 18.15 -5.81
C ILE A 366 26.70 18.00 -6.80
N ILE A 367 26.27 19.09 -7.42
CA ILE A 367 25.26 19.08 -8.48
C ILE A 367 25.97 19.41 -9.79
N ARG A 368 25.85 18.51 -10.78
CA ARG A 368 26.34 18.72 -12.14
C ARG A 368 25.17 18.76 -13.11
N LYS A 369 25.15 19.76 -13.98
CA LYS A 369 24.19 19.85 -15.08
C LYS A 369 24.90 19.61 -16.40
N TYR A 370 24.27 18.85 -17.28
CA TYR A 370 24.79 18.45 -18.58
C TYR A 370 23.86 18.89 -19.70
N GLU A 371 24.42 19.18 -20.86
CA GLU A 371 23.65 19.46 -22.07
C GLU A 371 24.33 18.76 -23.25
N ALA A 372 23.60 17.87 -23.93
CA ALA A 372 24.10 17.01 -25.00
C ALA A 372 25.38 16.26 -24.60
N GLY A 373 25.32 15.58 -23.44
CA GLY A 373 26.40 14.78 -22.88
C GLY A 373 27.60 15.58 -22.34
N LYS A 374 27.59 16.91 -22.44
CA LYS A 374 28.72 17.76 -21.99
C LYS A 374 28.38 18.46 -20.68
N LEU A 375 29.32 18.44 -19.73
CA LEU A 375 29.20 19.18 -18.46
C LEU A 375 29.07 20.69 -18.76
N LYS A 376 28.02 21.31 -18.20
CA LYS A 376 27.72 22.73 -18.37
C LYS A 376 27.99 23.54 -17.11
N SER A 377 27.59 22.99 -15.96
CA SER A 377 27.86 23.59 -14.67
C SER A 377 28.12 22.51 -13.62
N GLU A 378 28.93 22.87 -12.63
CA GLU A 378 29.13 22.11 -11.41
C GLU A 378 29.02 23.06 -10.22
N GLU A 379 28.15 22.73 -9.29
CA GLU A 379 27.90 23.47 -8.06
C GLU A 379 28.20 22.55 -6.87
N THR A 380 29.03 23.02 -5.95
CA THR A 380 29.35 22.28 -4.73
C THR A 380 28.75 22.98 -3.52
N PHE A 381 28.00 22.23 -2.75
CA PHE A 381 27.37 22.64 -1.52
C PHE A 381 27.96 21.86 -0.35
N ARG A 382 27.90 22.47 0.81
CA ARG A 382 28.24 21.87 2.08
C ARG A 382 27.02 21.89 2.97
N HIS A 383 26.81 20.79 3.68
CA HIS A 383 25.80 20.73 4.71
C HIS A 383 26.22 21.62 5.88
N LEU A 384 25.37 22.59 6.22
CA LEU A 384 25.53 23.37 7.44
C LEU A 384 24.97 22.51 8.57
N HIS A 385 25.82 22.07 9.49
CA HIS A 385 25.35 21.38 10.69
C HIS A 385 24.59 22.42 11.54
N ILE A 386 23.29 22.54 11.34
CA ILE A 386 22.46 23.31 12.27
C ILE A 386 22.37 22.45 13.51
N LYS A 387 22.94 22.92 14.63
CA LYS A 387 22.64 22.38 15.96
C LYS A 387 21.17 22.67 16.29
N THR A 388 20.24 21.97 15.67
CA THR A 388 18.90 21.83 16.22
C THR A 388 19.05 20.88 17.40
N GLY A 389 18.84 21.37 18.62
CA GLY A 389 18.99 20.60 19.87
C GLY A 389 17.94 19.48 20.05
N LEU A 390 17.61 18.76 18.98
CA LEU A 390 16.72 17.62 18.91
C LEU A 390 17.56 16.46 18.38
N GLU A 391 18.00 15.58 19.28
CA GLU A 391 19.01 14.55 19.02
C GLU A 391 18.59 13.45 18.03
N HIS A 392 17.37 13.47 17.46
CA HIS A 392 16.82 12.31 16.73
C HIS A 392 16.10 12.61 15.40
N SER A 393 16.24 13.80 14.80
CA SER A 393 15.81 13.99 13.41
C SER A 393 16.73 14.94 12.66
N ASP A 394 17.80 14.39 12.10
CA ASP A 394 18.67 15.11 11.15
C ASP A 394 17.93 15.23 9.80
N SER A 395 16.94 16.13 9.71
CA SER A 395 16.49 16.57 8.40
C SER A 395 17.59 17.46 7.81
N LEU A 396 18.26 16.98 6.74
CA LEU A 396 19.29 17.72 6.01
C LEU A 396 18.68 18.90 5.22
N SER A 397 18.14 19.91 5.90
CA SER A 397 17.36 21.00 5.25
C SER A 397 18.19 22.17 4.73
N ASP A 398 19.44 22.33 5.18
CA ASP A 398 20.20 23.57 4.93
C ASP A 398 21.57 23.33 4.28
N TRP A 399 21.62 23.59 2.97
CA TRP A 399 22.82 23.51 2.14
C TRP A 399 23.35 24.92 1.83
N GLY A 400 24.60 25.19 2.23
CA GLY A 400 25.31 26.42 1.87
C GLY A 400 26.23 26.22 0.67
N PRO A 401 26.40 27.20 -0.23
CA PRO A 401 27.40 27.11 -1.29
C PRO A 401 28.81 27.04 -0.71
N VAL A 402 29.69 26.23 -1.30
CA VAL A 402 31.12 26.29 -1.01
C VAL A 402 31.73 27.37 -1.88
N SER A 403 32.06 28.53 -1.30
CA SER A 403 32.83 29.55 -1.99
C SER A 403 34.23 29.00 -2.30
N GLN A 404 34.60 28.98 -3.59
CA GLN A 404 35.95 28.61 -4.04
C GLN A 404 37.00 29.65 -3.65
#